data_AF-A0A212KJY6-F1
#
_entry.id   AF-A0A212KJY6-F1
#
_cell.length_a   1.000
_cell.length_b   1.000
_cell.length_c   1.000
_cell.angle_alpha   90.00
_cell.angle_beta   90.00
_cell.angle_gamma   90.00
#
_symmetry.space_group_name_H-M   'P 1'
#
loop_
_entity.id
_entity.type
_entity.pdbx_description
1 polymer ?
#
loop_
_entity_poly.entity_id
_entity_poly.type
_entity_poly.pdbx_seq_one_letter_code
_entity_poly.pdbx_strand_id
1 'polypeptide(L)'
;MGRHAADVLARLNIRVPRGNQAYWEIIRELRTFTITDIERRCNVQRDTIGDYVRRLAKAGVIVTEGKTGDAVVYRLVADQPDAPAVRRDGTLTAPPGIGQERMWRSMKMLKTFDAGELAAAASVGDTTVSTNTAADYIKNLYRAG
;
A
#
# COMPACT_ATOMS: atom_id res chain seq x y z
N MET A 1 -2.41 -37.94 8.19
CA MET A 1 -1.23 -37.27 7.60
C MET A 1 -1.32 -37.39 6.08
N GLY A 2 -1.84 -36.37 5.41
CA GLY A 2 -2.06 -36.37 3.96
C GLY A 2 -1.58 -35.05 3.38
N ARG A 3 -0.61 -35.16 2.48
CA ARG A 3 -0.02 -34.07 1.68
C ARG A 3 -1.03 -33.66 0.61
N HIS A 4 -1.31 -32.36 0.44
CA HIS A 4 -1.59 -31.65 -0.83
C HIS A 4 -2.36 -30.34 -0.57
N ALA A 5 -1.64 -29.27 -0.27
CA ALA A 5 -2.11 -27.91 -0.49
C ALA A 5 -1.11 -27.12 -1.37
N ALA A 6 -0.35 -27.85 -2.20
CA ALA A 6 0.66 -27.29 -3.11
C ALA A 6 0.19 -27.23 -4.58
N ASP A 7 -0.97 -27.81 -4.91
CA ASP A 7 -1.43 -27.99 -6.30
C ASP A 7 -2.40 -26.92 -6.83
N VAL A 8 -2.65 -25.84 -6.09
CA VAL A 8 -3.60 -24.80 -6.54
C VAL A 8 -2.90 -23.62 -7.25
N LEU A 9 -1.63 -23.75 -7.59
CA LEU A 9 -0.91 -22.76 -8.40
C LEU A 9 -0.69 -23.29 -9.82
N ALA A 10 -1.54 -22.89 -10.78
CA ALA A 10 -1.11 -22.47 -12.12
C ALA A 10 -2.30 -22.18 -13.06
N ARG A 11 -2.83 -20.96 -12.98
CA ARG A 11 -3.23 -20.23 -14.20
C ARG A 11 -2.42 -18.94 -14.23
N LEU A 12 -1.19 -19.08 -14.71
CA LEU A 12 -0.18 -18.04 -14.85
C LEU A 12 -0.60 -17.02 -15.92
N ASN A 13 -1.26 -15.93 -15.51
CA ASN A 13 -1.15 -14.67 -16.22
C ASN A 13 0.11 -13.97 -15.69
N ILE A 14 1.25 -14.16 -16.37
CA ILE A 14 2.56 -13.65 -15.97
C ILE A 14 2.56 -12.11 -16.07
N ARG A 15 2.03 -11.45 -15.05
CA ARG A 15 2.52 -10.14 -14.65
C ARG A 15 3.49 -10.42 -13.51
N VAL A 16 4.79 -10.28 -13.76
CA VAL A 16 5.77 -10.23 -12.66
C VAL A 16 5.34 -9.07 -11.77
N PRO A 17 4.76 -9.32 -10.59
CA PRO A 17 4.16 -8.25 -9.85
C PRO A 17 5.31 -7.43 -9.24
N ARG A 18 5.41 -6.16 -9.63
CA ARG A 18 6.47 -5.24 -9.22
C ARG A 18 5.91 -4.25 -8.19
N GLY A 19 6.68 -3.99 -7.13
CA GLY A 19 6.32 -3.02 -6.09
C GLY A 19 5.47 -3.61 -4.96
N ASN A 20 5.08 -2.77 -4.01
CA ASN A 20 4.49 -3.20 -2.73
C ASN A 20 3.18 -4.01 -2.88
N GLN A 21 2.41 -3.76 -3.95
CA GLN A 21 1.18 -4.50 -4.24
C GLN A 21 1.42 -5.99 -4.44
N ALA A 22 2.54 -6.35 -5.06
CA ALA A 22 2.93 -7.74 -5.30
C ALA A 22 3.09 -8.52 -4.00
N TYR A 23 3.90 -7.99 -3.08
CA TYR A 23 4.16 -8.63 -1.80
C TYR A 23 2.89 -8.67 -0.96
N TRP A 24 2.08 -7.61 -1.07
CA TRP A 24 0.83 -7.52 -0.33
C TRP A 24 -0.16 -8.61 -0.72
N GLU A 25 -0.37 -8.87 -2.01
CA GLU A 25 -1.24 -9.96 -2.47
C GLU A 25 -0.77 -11.32 -1.95
N ILE A 26 0.55 -11.58 -1.96
CA ILE A 26 1.13 -12.79 -1.39
C ILE A 26 0.89 -12.88 0.12
N ILE A 27 1.07 -11.77 0.86
CA ILE A 27 0.80 -11.70 2.30
C ILE A 27 -0.67 -11.97 2.61
N ARG A 28 -1.59 -11.42 1.81
CA ARG A 28 -3.03 -11.62 1.95
C ARG A 28 -3.42 -13.08 1.70
N GLU A 29 -2.82 -13.71 0.70
CA GLU A 29 -3.02 -15.13 0.39
C GLU A 29 -2.52 -16.04 1.51
N LEU A 30 -1.28 -15.80 1.99
CA LEU A 30 -0.64 -16.66 2.98
C LEU A 30 -1.24 -16.49 4.38
N ARG A 31 -1.65 -15.27 4.75
CA ARG A 31 -2.15 -14.85 6.09
C ARG A 31 -1.13 -15.00 7.23
N THR A 32 -0.41 -16.11 7.30
CA THR A 32 0.72 -16.38 8.16
C THR A 32 1.91 -16.77 7.29
N PHE A 33 3.05 -16.10 7.43
CA PHE A 33 4.16 -16.20 6.49
C PHE A 33 5.51 -15.83 7.12
N THR A 34 6.59 -16.26 6.46
CA THR A 34 7.95 -15.78 6.67
C THR A 34 8.39 -14.91 5.49
N ILE A 35 9.45 -14.11 5.65
CA ILE A 35 10.04 -13.34 4.53
C ILE A 35 10.46 -14.28 3.38
N THR A 36 10.95 -15.48 3.72
CA THR A 36 11.35 -16.49 2.73
C THR A 36 10.18 -17.00 1.90
N ASP A 37 8.96 -17.07 2.47
CA ASP A 37 7.77 -17.49 1.72
C ASP A 37 7.38 -16.47 0.63
N ILE A 38 7.57 -15.18 0.92
CA ILE A 38 7.35 -14.10 -0.06
C ILE A 38 8.44 -14.13 -1.12
N GLU A 39 9.71 -14.24 -0.71
CA GLU A 39 10.86 -14.28 -1.63
C GLU A 39 10.73 -15.41 -2.66
N ARG A 40 10.28 -16.60 -2.26
CA ARG A 40 10.06 -17.73 -3.17
C ARG A 40 8.97 -17.50 -4.22
N ARG A 41 8.08 -16.52 -4.00
CA ARG A 41 6.94 -16.21 -4.86
C ARG A 41 7.11 -14.92 -5.65
N CYS A 42 8.20 -14.18 -5.46
CA CYS A 42 8.45 -12.92 -6.17
C CYS A 42 9.92 -12.77 -6.59
N ASN A 43 10.18 -12.19 -7.76
CA ASN A 43 11.54 -11.95 -8.25
C ASN A 43 12.10 -10.61 -7.74
N VAL A 44 12.10 -10.39 -6.42
CA VAL A 44 12.56 -9.14 -5.78
C VAL A 44 13.57 -9.46 -4.69
N GLN A 45 14.56 -8.59 -4.53
CA GLN A 45 15.57 -8.69 -3.47
C GLN A 45 14.94 -8.76 -2.07
N ARG A 46 15.44 -9.72 -1.28
CA ARG A 46 15.03 -10.00 0.11
C ARG A 46 15.06 -8.76 1.01
N ASP A 47 16.03 -7.86 0.84
CA ASP A 47 16.15 -6.65 1.64
C ASP A 47 14.96 -5.69 1.45
N THR A 48 14.46 -5.57 0.22
CA THR A 48 13.28 -4.76 -0.12
C THR A 48 12.03 -5.33 0.54
N ILE A 49 11.87 -6.65 0.50
CA ILE A 49 10.76 -7.36 1.14
C ILE A 49 10.85 -7.17 2.66
N GLY A 50 12.03 -7.40 3.24
CA GLY A 50 12.25 -7.26 4.67
C GLY A 50 12.02 -5.84 5.18
N ASP A 51 12.39 -4.82 4.40
CA ASP A 51 12.11 -3.43 4.74
C ASP A 51 10.61 -3.14 4.74
N TYR A 52 9.88 -3.60 3.73
CA TYR A 52 8.42 -3.45 3.67
C TYR A 52 7.70 -4.17 4.82
N VAL A 53 8.04 -5.44 5.08
CA VAL A 53 7.49 -6.24 6.18
C VAL A 53 7.76 -5.57 7.54
N ARG A 54 8.98 -5.05 7.76
CA ARG A 54 9.30 -4.29 8.98
C ARG A 54 8.43 -3.05 9.17
N ARG A 55 8.15 -2.31 8.09
CA ARG A 55 7.25 -1.14 8.14
C ARG A 55 5.81 -1.55 8.45
N LEU A 56 5.30 -2.60 7.81
CA LEU A 56 3.98 -3.14 8.11
C LEU A 56 3.84 -3.58 9.58
N ALA A 57 4.88 -4.18 10.14
CA ALA A 57 4.90 -4.58 11.54
C ALA A 57 4.84 -3.36 12.48
N LYS A 58 5.61 -2.30 12.18
CA LYS A 58 5.54 -1.03 12.93
C LYS A 58 4.18 -0.36 12.84
N ALA A 59 3.52 -0.46 11.68
CA ALA A 59 2.17 0.04 11.48
C ALA A 59 1.07 -0.81 12.16
N GLY A 60 1.43 -1.94 12.77
CA GLY A 60 0.46 -2.86 13.37
C GLY A 60 -0.41 -3.59 12.36
N VAL A 61 -0.07 -3.56 11.07
CA VAL A 61 -0.80 -4.26 10.00
C VAL A 61 -0.55 -5.77 10.06
N ILE A 62 0.66 -6.13 10.49
CA ILE A 62 1.08 -7.51 10.75
C ILE A 62 1.69 -7.60 12.15
N VAL A 63 1.64 -8.78 12.76
CA VAL A 63 2.25 -9.06 14.07
C VAL A 63 3.24 -10.21 13.96
N THR A 64 4.22 -10.26 14.86
CA THR A 64 5.11 -11.42 14.97
C THR A 64 4.41 -12.50 15.80
N GLU A 65 4.30 -13.70 15.26
CA GLU A 65 3.64 -14.85 15.88
C GLU A 65 4.64 -15.83 16.51
N GLY A 66 5.92 -15.73 16.16
CA GLY A 66 6.99 -16.53 16.74
C GLY A 66 8.14 -16.76 15.76
N LYS A 67 8.79 -17.92 15.90
CA LYS A 67 9.84 -18.37 15.00
C LYS A 67 9.61 -19.81 14.57
N THR A 68 9.97 -20.13 13.33
CA THR A 68 10.06 -21.49 12.81
C THR A 68 11.50 -21.71 12.37
N GLY A 69 12.26 -22.47 13.18
CA GLY A 69 13.73 -22.48 13.07
C GLY A 69 14.28 -21.07 13.31
N ASP A 70 15.13 -20.59 12.39
CA ASP A 70 15.70 -19.24 12.44
C ASP A 70 14.82 -18.17 11.79
N ALA A 71 13.72 -18.55 11.12
CA ALA A 71 12.84 -17.61 10.44
C ALA A 71 11.77 -17.04 11.37
N VAL A 72 11.58 -15.72 11.33
CA VAL A 72 10.48 -15.04 12.03
C VAL A 72 9.17 -15.27 11.28
N VAL A 73 8.14 -15.67 12.01
CA VAL A 73 6.78 -15.88 11.49
C VAL A 73 5.93 -14.64 11.78
N TYR A 74 5.31 -14.11 10.73
CA TYR A 74 4.40 -12.98 10.77
C TYR A 74 2.97 -13.42 10.49
N ARG A 75 2.01 -12.75 11.10
CA ARG A 75 0.57 -12.93 10.85
C ARG A 75 -0.07 -11.61 10.46
N LEU A 76 -0.88 -11.64 9.41
CA LEU A 76 -1.69 -10.52 8.95
C LEU A 76 -2.87 -10.28 9.90
N VAL A 77 -2.98 -9.05 10.43
CA VAL A 77 -4.05 -8.67 11.37
C VAL A 77 -5.01 -7.64 10.80
N ALA A 78 -4.56 -6.75 9.91
CA ALA A 78 -5.40 -5.78 9.22
C ALA A 78 -5.33 -6.01 7.70
N ASP A 79 -6.46 -6.38 7.09
CA ASP A 79 -6.54 -6.64 5.65
C ASP A 79 -7.16 -5.46 4.89
N GLN A 80 -6.63 -5.17 3.70
CA GLN A 80 -7.14 -4.15 2.80
C GLN A 80 -6.82 -4.51 1.33
N PRO A 81 -7.61 -4.05 0.36
CA PRO A 81 -7.42 -4.40 -1.06
C PRO A 81 -6.06 -3.96 -1.60
N ASP A 82 -5.70 -2.70 -1.36
CA ASP A 82 -4.46 -2.08 -1.83
C ASP A 82 -3.35 -2.19 -0.80
N ALA A 83 -2.10 -2.29 -1.28
CA ALA A 83 -0.92 -2.32 -0.42
C ALA A 83 -0.85 -1.09 0.48
N PRO A 84 -0.73 -1.27 1.81
CA PRO A 84 -0.56 -0.17 2.74
C PRO A 84 0.66 0.69 2.37
N ALA A 85 0.44 1.98 2.14
CA ALA A 85 1.51 2.94 1.93
C ALA A 85 2.11 3.33 3.30
N VAL A 86 3.12 2.59 3.75
CA VAL A 86 3.72 2.80 5.08
C VAL A 86 5.07 3.53 5.00
N ARG A 87 5.21 4.57 5.82
CA ARG A 87 6.48 5.27 6.04
C ARG A 87 7.46 4.41 6.87
N ARG A 88 8.72 4.84 6.96
CA ARG A 88 9.78 4.09 7.69
C ARG A 88 9.55 4.04 9.22
N ASP A 89 8.85 5.03 9.75
CA ASP A 89 8.42 5.15 11.14
C ASP A 89 7.22 4.24 11.49
N GLY A 90 6.51 3.73 10.49
CA GLY A 90 5.29 2.93 10.67
C GLY A 90 3.99 3.72 10.47
N THR A 91 4.06 5.01 10.15
CA THR A 91 2.86 5.80 9.86
C THR A 91 2.23 5.33 8.56
N LEU A 92 0.93 4.99 8.62
CA LEU A 92 0.10 4.72 7.46
C LEU A 92 -0.15 6.03 6.73
N THR A 93 0.13 6.03 5.43
CA THR A 93 -0.12 7.17 4.55
C THR A 93 -1.30 6.85 3.68
N ALA A 94 -2.06 7.88 3.31
CA ALA A 94 -3.14 7.74 2.37
C ALA A 94 -2.59 7.16 1.03
N PRO A 95 -3.36 6.30 0.32
CA PRO A 95 -2.92 5.73 -0.94
C PRO A 95 -2.48 6.80 -1.94
N PRO A 96 -1.47 6.54 -2.78
CA PRO A 96 -1.06 7.50 -3.80
C PRO A 96 -2.26 7.86 -4.70
N GLY A 97 -2.43 9.15 -4.99
CA GLY A 97 -3.51 9.64 -5.85
C GLY A 97 -4.81 10.00 -5.13
N ILE A 98 -5.06 9.54 -3.89
CA ILE A 98 -6.29 9.89 -3.17
C ILE A 98 -6.45 11.41 -2.95
N GLY A 99 -5.35 12.12 -2.69
CA GLY A 99 -5.35 13.58 -2.58
C GLY A 99 -5.75 14.25 -3.90
N GLN A 100 -5.25 13.74 -5.04
CA GLN A 100 -5.59 14.25 -6.36
C GLN A 100 -7.04 13.96 -6.72
N GLU A 101 -7.53 12.75 -6.45
CA GLU A 101 -8.91 12.38 -6.69
C GLU A 101 -9.87 13.24 -5.87
N ARG A 102 -9.54 13.50 -4.60
CA ARG A 102 -10.34 14.37 -3.73
C ARG A 102 -10.36 15.80 -4.23
N MET A 103 -9.20 16.34 -4.61
CA MET A 103 -9.15 17.66 -5.25
C MET A 103 -10.03 17.70 -6.50
N TRP A 104 -9.91 16.72 -7.40
CA TRP A 104 -10.76 16.63 -8.59
C TRP A 104 -12.26 16.59 -8.27
N ARG A 105 -12.68 15.77 -7.29
CA ARG A 105 -14.08 15.72 -6.84
C ARG A 105 -14.54 17.04 -6.26
N SER A 106 -13.72 17.67 -5.40
CA SER A 106 -14.02 18.96 -4.78
C SER A 106 -14.12 20.08 -5.81
N MET A 107 -13.24 20.11 -6.83
CA MET A 107 -13.32 21.08 -7.93
C MET A 107 -14.67 21.01 -8.66
N LYS A 108 -15.16 19.80 -8.97
CA LYS A 108 -16.47 19.61 -9.63
C LYS A 108 -17.64 20.10 -8.78
N MET A 109 -17.51 20.05 -7.45
CA MET A 109 -18.54 20.50 -6.52
C MET A 109 -18.50 22.01 -6.30
N LEU A 110 -17.30 22.59 -6.07
CA LEU A 110 -17.10 24.00 -5.76
C LEU A 110 -17.32 24.90 -6.98
N LYS A 111 -16.98 24.44 -8.19
CA LYS A 111 -16.99 25.16 -9.47
C LYS A 111 -16.03 26.35 -9.53
N THR A 112 -16.11 27.27 -8.58
CA THR A 112 -15.19 28.38 -8.36
C THR A 112 -14.52 28.19 -7.01
N PHE A 113 -13.19 28.28 -6.98
CA PHE A 113 -12.39 28.05 -5.78
C PHE A 113 -11.01 28.66 -5.94
N ASP A 114 -10.37 29.00 -4.83
CA ASP A 114 -8.92 29.19 -4.76
C ASP A 114 -8.19 27.92 -4.28
N ALA A 115 -6.85 27.97 -4.25
CA ALA A 115 -6.04 26.83 -3.82
C ALA A 115 -6.22 26.46 -2.34
N GLY A 116 -6.54 27.43 -1.48
CA GLY A 116 -6.81 27.21 -0.06
C GLY A 116 -8.16 26.53 0.15
N GLU A 117 -9.20 27.00 -0.52
CA GLU A 117 -10.54 26.41 -0.52
C GLU A 117 -10.52 24.98 -1.06
N LEU A 118 -9.78 24.75 -2.15
CA LEU A 118 -9.61 23.41 -2.71
C LEU A 118 -8.88 22.47 -1.74
N ALA A 119 -7.81 22.94 -1.09
CA ALA A 119 -7.06 22.15 -0.12
C ALA A 119 -7.91 21.81 1.11
N ALA A 120 -8.68 22.77 1.61
CA ALA A 120 -9.61 22.56 2.72
C ALA A 120 -10.70 21.55 2.36
N ALA A 121 -11.35 21.70 1.20
CA ALA A 121 -12.40 20.80 0.76
C ALA A 121 -11.91 19.38 0.42
N ALA A 122 -10.65 19.23 -0.02
CA ALA A 122 -10.05 17.92 -0.28
C ALA A 122 -9.49 17.23 0.97
N SER A 123 -9.30 17.98 2.07
CA SER A 123 -8.80 17.45 3.34
C SER A 123 -9.95 16.86 4.16
N VAL A 124 -10.04 15.53 4.22
CA VAL A 124 -11.14 14.82 4.90
C VAL A 124 -10.61 13.58 5.62
N GLY A 125 -10.92 13.41 6.91
CA GLY A 125 -10.38 12.29 7.70
C GLY A 125 -8.84 12.29 7.69
N ASP A 126 -8.24 11.14 7.39
CA ASP A 126 -6.77 10.96 7.47
C ASP A 126 -5.97 11.47 6.26
N THR A 127 -6.63 12.06 5.26
CA THR A 127 -5.92 12.68 4.13
C THR A 127 -5.94 14.19 4.27
N THR A 128 -4.76 14.76 4.51
CA THR A 128 -4.54 16.21 4.49
C THR A 128 -3.90 16.61 3.16
N VAL A 129 -4.48 17.59 2.50
CA VAL A 129 -3.93 18.21 1.29
C VAL A 129 -3.39 19.58 1.66
N SER A 130 -2.11 19.83 1.37
CA SER A 130 -1.52 21.15 1.59
C SER A 130 -1.95 22.14 0.51
N THR A 131 -2.01 23.43 0.86
CA THR A 131 -2.30 24.50 -0.11
C THR A 131 -1.32 24.51 -1.28
N ASN A 132 -0.03 24.25 -1.02
CA ASN A 132 0.99 24.15 -2.08
C ASN A 132 0.70 22.98 -3.04
N THR A 133 0.32 21.82 -2.50
CA THR A 133 -0.08 20.66 -3.32
C THR A 133 -1.29 20.97 -4.18
N ALA A 134 -2.28 21.68 -3.64
CA ALA A 134 -3.46 22.12 -4.40
C ALA A 134 -3.10 23.13 -5.50
N ALA A 135 -2.22 24.09 -5.21
CA ALA A 135 -1.75 25.06 -6.19
C ALA A 135 -0.98 24.40 -7.34
N ASP A 136 -0.07 23.47 -7.04
CA ASP A 136 0.65 22.70 -8.05
C ASP A 136 -0.30 21.85 -8.90
N TYR A 137 -1.31 21.26 -8.29
CA TYR A 137 -2.32 20.47 -8.97
C TYR A 137 -3.15 21.32 -9.96
N ILE A 138 -3.65 22.48 -9.53
CA ILE A 138 -4.38 23.44 -10.38
C ILE A 138 -3.49 23.88 -11.56
N LYS A 139 -2.23 24.24 -11.27
CA LYS A 139 -1.27 24.66 -12.29
C LYS A 139 -1.00 23.57 -13.33
N ASN A 140 -0.89 22.31 -12.91
CA ASN A 140 -0.67 21.19 -13.82
C ASN A 140 -1.91 20.92 -14.68
N LEU A 141 -3.13 21.02 -14.11
CA LEU A 141 -4.37 20.91 -14.88
C LEU A 141 -4.51 22.02 -15.92
N TYR A 142 -4.25 23.28 -15.52
CA TYR A 142 -4.28 24.41 -16.43
C TYR A 142 -3.31 24.26 -17.62
N ARG A 143 -2.15 23.63 -17.38
CA ARG A 143 -1.17 23.31 -18.43
C ARG A 143 -1.60 22.16 -19.33
N ALA A 144 -2.46 21.27 -18.84
CA ALA A 144 -2.89 20.08 -19.57
C ALA A 144 -4.01 20.36 -20.59
N GLY A 145 -4.70 21.50 -20.50
CA GLY A 145 -5.75 21.94 -21.42
C GLY A 145 -7.14 21.50 -20.97
#